data_AF-A0A3B3CNB4-F1
#
_entry.id   AF-A0A3B3CNB4-F1
#
_cell.length_a   1.000
_cell.length_b   1.000
_cell.length_c   1.000
_cell.angle_alpha   90.00
_cell.angle_beta   90.00
_cell.angle_gamma   90.00
#
_symmetry.space_group_name_H-M   'P 1'
#
loop_
_entity.id
_entity.type
_entity.pdbx_description
1 polymer ?
#
loop_
_entity_poly.entity_id
_entity_poly.type
_entity_poly.pdbx_seq_one_letter_code
_entity_poly.pdbx_strand_id
1 'polypeptide(L)'
;ETFDAGLQAFQQEGITNITALKDQLLTAKHVQSKAIEARHAALIKRWNQLLSNSAARKKKLLEAQEHFRKVEDLFLTFAKKASSFNSWFENAEEDLTDPVRCNSLEEIRALREAHEAFRSSLSSAQADFNQLAELDQQIKSYQVVSNPYTWFTMEALEETWRNLQKNIKERELELQKEQRRQEENDKLRQEFAQHANAFHQWLQETTYLLDIAYRRVIYVYQYQVADDLSGSCMVEESGTLESQLEATKRKHQEIRAMRSQLKKIEDLGAAMEEALILDNKYTEHSTVGLAQQWDQLDQLGMRMQHNLEQQIQANTTGVTEEALKEFSMMFHFDKEKSGRLNHQEFKSCLRSLGYDLPMVEEGEPDPEFEAILDTVDPNDGNVSLQEYMAFMISRETENVKSSEEIESAFRALSAENKPYVTKEELYQNLTKEQADYCLSHMKPYLDAKGRELPSAFDFVEFTRSLFVN
;
A
#
# COMPACT_ATOMS: atom_id res chain seq x y z
N GLU A 1 -51.43 27.14 69.21
CA GLU A 1 -50.85 27.97 70.30
C GLU A 1 -51.83 29.02 70.80
N THR A 2 -52.44 29.85 69.95
CA THR A 2 -53.42 30.88 70.35
C THR A 2 -54.59 30.34 71.19
N PHE A 3 -55.14 29.18 70.82
CA PHE A 3 -56.23 28.56 71.58
C PHE A 3 -55.80 28.08 72.97
N ASP A 4 -54.61 27.49 73.11
CA ASP A 4 -54.09 27.04 74.40
C ASP A 4 -53.80 28.23 75.33
N ALA A 5 -53.28 29.34 74.78
CA ALA A 5 -53.09 30.58 75.53
C ALA A 5 -54.43 31.13 76.04
N GLY A 6 -55.47 31.10 75.21
CA GLY A 6 -56.83 31.45 75.63
C GLY A 6 -57.40 30.54 76.72
N LEU A 7 -57.13 29.23 76.66
CA LEU A 7 -57.51 28.29 77.71
C LEU A 7 -56.78 28.58 79.03
N GLN A 8 -55.48 28.88 78.97
CA GLN A 8 -54.69 29.24 80.16
C GLN A 8 -55.19 30.54 80.80
N ALA A 9 -55.47 31.57 80.00
CA ALA A 9 -56.04 32.82 80.49
C ALA A 9 -57.40 32.58 81.16
N PHE A 10 -58.29 31.82 80.53
CA PHE A 10 -59.60 31.52 81.11
C PHE A 10 -59.53 30.60 82.35
N GLN A 11 -58.54 29.70 82.42
CA GLN A 11 -58.27 28.92 83.64
C GLN A 11 -57.90 29.85 84.81
N GLN A 12 -56.99 30.81 84.56
CA GLN A 12 -56.46 31.69 85.60
C GLN A 12 -57.50 32.71 86.06
N GLU A 13 -58.19 33.37 85.13
CA GLU A 13 -59.13 34.43 85.47
C GLU A 13 -60.56 33.92 85.60
N GLY A 14 -61.06 33.17 84.62
CA GLY A 14 -62.45 32.72 84.59
C GLY A 14 -62.77 31.66 85.65
N ILE A 15 -62.10 30.51 85.57
CA ILE A 15 -62.39 29.37 86.45
C ILE A 15 -62.05 29.68 87.91
N THR A 16 -60.92 30.35 88.17
CA THR A 16 -60.52 30.75 89.53
C THR A 16 -61.53 31.71 90.15
N ASN A 17 -61.95 32.75 89.43
CA ASN A 17 -62.92 33.72 89.95
C ASN A 17 -64.29 33.07 90.21
N ILE A 18 -64.79 32.26 89.28
CA ILE A 18 -66.07 31.55 89.46
C ILE A 18 -66.01 30.61 90.68
N THR A 19 -64.88 29.93 90.89
CA THR A 19 -64.69 29.02 92.02
C THR A 19 -64.67 29.78 93.35
N ALA A 20 -63.91 30.89 93.43
CA ALA A 20 -63.84 31.73 94.61
C ALA A 20 -65.22 32.31 95.00
N LEU A 21 -65.98 32.83 94.03
CA LEU A 21 -67.33 33.34 94.26
C LEU A 21 -68.29 32.25 94.76
N LYS A 22 -68.21 31.05 94.18
CA LYS A 22 -69.00 29.89 94.63
C LYS A 22 -68.65 29.53 96.08
N ASP A 23 -67.38 29.48 96.46
CA ASP A 23 -66.96 29.11 97.82
C ASP A 23 -67.39 30.15 98.87
N GLN A 24 -67.38 31.44 98.51
CA GLN A 24 -67.95 32.52 99.34
C GLN A 24 -69.45 32.33 99.58
N LEU A 25 -70.22 32.02 98.53
CA LEU A 25 -71.68 31.79 98.63
C LEU A 25 -72.01 30.55 99.47
N LEU A 26 -71.21 29.49 99.37
CA LEU A 26 -71.35 28.29 100.20
C LEU A 26 -71.06 28.60 101.68
N THR A 27 -69.99 29.35 101.96
CA THR A 27 -69.61 29.77 103.32
C THR A 27 -70.69 30.62 103.97
N ALA A 28 -71.32 31.52 103.19
CA ALA A 28 -72.43 32.36 103.64
C ALA A 28 -73.76 31.60 103.80
N LYS A 29 -73.80 30.28 103.56
CA LYS A 29 -75.01 29.43 103.63
C LYS A 29 -76.15 29.95 102.74
N HIS A 30 -75.84 30.35 101.52
CA HIS A 30 -76.83 30.83 100.56
C HIS A 30 -77.99 29.81 100.37
N VAL A 31 -79.23 30.30 100.18
CA VAL A 31 -80.43 29.45 100.09
C VAL A 31 -80.33 28.42 98.96
N GLN A 32 -79.59 28.73 97.90
CA GLN A 32 -79.39 27.87 96.73
C GLN A 32 -78.06 27.09 96.71
N SER A 33 -77.34 26.98 97.84
CA SER A 33 -76.00 26.37 97.90
C SER A 33 -75.88 25.02 97.17
N LYS A 34 -76.84 24.09 97.34
CA LYS A 34 -76.83 22.79 96.64
C LYS A 34 -76.86 22.93 95.11
N ALA A 35 -77.65 23.86 94.59
CA ALA A 35 -77.77 24.08 93.14
C ALA A 35 -76.52 24.76 92.57
N ILE A 36 -75.91 25.69 93.31
CA ILE A 36 -74.65 26.36 92.94
C ILE A 36 -73.51 25.34 92.88
N GLU A 37 -73.41 24.48 93.90
CA GLU A 37 -72.39 23.43 93.95
C GLU A 37 -72.53 22.45 92.78
N ALA A 38 -73.75 21.97 92.50
CA ALA A 38 -74.01 21.08 91.37
C ALA A 38 -73.66 21.72 90.01
N ARG A 39 -74.00 23.01 89.82
CA ARG A 39 -73.65 23.76 88.60
C ARG A 39 -72.14 23.97 88.45
N HIS A 40 -71.44 24.30 89.53
CA HIS A 40 -69.99 24.44 89.52
C HIS A 40 -69.31 23.10 89.19
N ALA A 41 -69.75 22.00 89.81
CA ALA A 41 -69.24 20.66 89.50
C ALA A 41 -69.43 20.30 88.01
N ALA A 42 -70.60 20.62 87.43
CA ALA A 42 -70.87 20.41 86.01
C ALA A 42 -69.97 21.29 85.10
N LEU A 43 -69.74 22.56 85.48
CA LEU A 43 -68.82 23.46 84.78
C LEU A 43 -67.39 22.90 84.79
N ILE A 44 -66.87 22.53 85.96
CA ILE A 44 -65.52 21.96 86.09
C ILE A 44 -65.38 20.67 85.29
N LYS A 45 -66.40 19.79 85.31
CA LYS A 45 -66.40 18.58 84.47
C LYS A 45 -66.27 18.92 82.99
N ARG A 46 -67.07 19.87 82.49
CA ARG A 46 -67.03 20.28 81.08
C ARG A 46 -65.72 20.97 80.71
N TRP A 47 -65.18 21.76 81.63
CA TRP A 47 -63.89 22.43 81.48
C TRP A 47 -62.73 21.43 81.38
N ASN A 48 -62.67 20.46 82.29
CA ASN A 48 -61.65 19.39 82.24
C ASN A 48 -61.77 18.55 80.97
N GLN A 49 -62.99 18.28 80.49
CA GLN A 49 -63.22 17.61 79.21
C GLN A 49 -62.69 18.44 78.03
N LEU A 50 -62.90 19.77 78.04
CA LEU A 50 -62.35 20.67 77.01
C LEU A 50 -60.82 20.67 77.01
N LEU A 51 -60.19 20.75 78.19
CA LEU A 51 -58.73 20.66 78.33
C LEU A 51 -58.19 19.35 77.78
N SER A 52 -58.83 18.22 78.13
CA SER A 52 -58.45 16.89 77.63
C SER A 52 -58.59 16.79 76.11
N ASN A 53 -59.70 17.28 75.55
CA ASN A 53 -59.92 17.32 74.10
C ASN A 53 -58.90 18.22 73.38
N SER A 54 -58.56 19.38 73.94
CA SER A 54 -57.54 20.28 73.38
C SER A 54 -56.17 19.60 73.37
N ALA A 55 -55.77 18.99 74.49
CA ALA A 55 -54.51 18.26 74.59
C ALA A 55 -54.45 17.09 73.59
N ALA A 56 -55.52 16.31 73.46
CA ALA A 56 -55.61 15.22 72.49
C ALA A 56 -55.53 15.73 71.03
N ARG A 57 -56.20 16.85 70.73
CA ARG A 57 -56.12 17.48 69.39
C ARG A 57 -54.73 18.00 69.10
N LYS A 58 -54.09 18.69 70.06
CA LYS A 58 -52.72 19.20 69.93
C LYS A 58 -51.74 18.06 69.64
N LYS A 59 -51.84 16.96 70.40
CA LYS A 59 -51.02 15.77 70.17
C LYS A 59 -51.19 15.24 68.74
N LYS A 60 -52.42 15.05 68.26
CA LYS A 60 -52.70 14.61 66.88
C LYS A 60 -52.15 15.56 65.82
N LEU A 61 -52.25 16.87 66.04
CA LEU A 61 -51.73 17.88 65.10
C LEU A 61 -50.20 17.84 65.03
N LEU A 62 -49.52 17.70 66.16
CA LEU A 62 -48.06 17.57 66.21
C LEU A 62 -47.59 16.26 65.55
N GLU A 63 -48.27 15.15 65.80
CA GLU A 63 -47.99 13.85 65.14
C GLU A 63 -48.18 13.94 63.62
N ALA A 64 -49.27 14.60 63.16
CA ALA A 64 -49.50 14.82 61.73
C ALA A 64 -48.47 15.78 61.11
N GLN A 65 -48.10 16.86 61.80
CA GLN A 65 -47.08 17.79 61.34
C GLN A 65 -45.72 17.08 61.19
N GLU A 66 -45.33 16.27 62.17
CA GLU A 66 -44.09 15.50 62.13
C GLU A 66 -44.10 14.48 60.97
N HIS A 67 -45.24 13.83 60.77
CA HIS A 67 -45.43 12.92 59.64
C HIS A 67 -45.22 13.64 58.30
N PHE A 68 -45.88 14.78 58.06
CA PHE A 68 -45.71 15.53 56.82
C PHE A 68 -44.29 16.08 56.65
N ARG A 69 -43.64 16.50 57.72
CA ARG A 69 -42.24 16.94 57.68
C ARG A 69 -41.29 15.84 57.18
N LYS A 70 -41.49 14.61 57.64
CA LYS A 70 -40.69 13.44 57.18
C LYS A 70 -40.94 13.13 55.70
N VAL A 71 -42.20 13.19 55.27
CA VAL A 71 -42.56 12.99 53.86
C VAL A 71 -41.92 14.08 52.98
N GLU A 72 -41.96 15.33 53.43
CA GLU A 72 -41.34 16.46 52.71
C GLU A 72 -39.82 16.28 52.57
N ASP A 73 -39.13 15.85 53.63
CA ASP A 73 -37.69 15.58 53.59
C ASP A 73 -37.32 14.46 52.62
N LEU A 74 -38.11 13.38 52.59
CA LEU A 74 -37.95 12.29 51.62
C LEU A 74 -38.17 12.78 50.19
N PHE A 75 -39.22 13.58 49.95
CA PHE A 75 -39.49 14.14 48.63
C PHE A 75 -38.36 15.03 48.12
N LEU A 76 -37.81 15.91 48.97
CA LEU A 76 -36.68 16.77 48.62
C LEU A 76 -35.42 15.94 48.35
N THR A 77 -35.19 14.89 49.14
CA THR A 77 -34.04 13.99 48.97
C THR A 77 -34.12 13.23 47.66
N PHE A 78 -35.29 12.66 47.34
CA PHE A 78 -35.53 12.00 46.06
C PHE A 78 -35.34 12.96 44.89
N ALA A 79 -35.93 14.16 44.94
CA ALA A 79 -35.83 15.15 43.86
C ALA A 79 -34.38 15.54 43.56
N LYS A 80 -33.56 15.77 44.60
CA LYS A 80 -32.14 16.08 44.44
C LYS A 80 -31.37 14.92 43.82
N LYS A 81 -31.54 13.70 44.35
CA LYS A 81 -30.85 12.50 43.83
C LYS A 81 -31.26 12.17 42.39
N ALA A 82 -32.56 12.30 42.07
CA ALA A 82 -33.07 12.05 40.73
C ALA A 82 -32.47 13.05 39.72
N SER A 83 -32.36 14.32 40.10
CA SER A 83 -31.72 15.33 39.25
C SER A 83 -30.23 15.05 39.02
N SER A 84 -29.49 14.65 40.05
CA SER A 84 -28.07 14.29 39.90
C SER A 84 -27.89 13.05 39.04
N PHE A 85 -28.73 12.03 39.24
CA PHE A 85 -28.72 10.81 38.45
C PHE A 85 -29.05 11.08 36.97
N ASN A 86 -30.04 11.93 36.69
CA ASN A 86 -30.39 12.31 35.32
C ASN A 86 -29.23 13.03 34.62
N SER A 87 -28.54 13.94 35.31
CA SER A 87 -27.37 14.62 34.73
C SER A 87 -26.23 13.64 34.43
N TRP A 88 -26.00 12.65 35.28
CA TRP A 88 -25.03 11.58 35.00
C TRP A 88 -25.47 10.74 33.79
N PHE A 89 -26.76 10.42 33.70
CA PHE A 89 -27.34 9.64 32.61
C PHE A 89 -27.19 10.34 31.26
N GLU A 90 -27.49 11.64 31.17
CA GLU A 90 -27.39 12.41 29.92
C GLU A 90 -25.95 12.40 29.37
N ASN A 91 -24.95 12.58 30.25
CA ASN A 91 -23.54 12.49 29.84
C ASN A 91 -23.17 11.08 29.35
N ALA A 92 -23.64 10.05 30.06
CA ALA A 92 -23.38 8.66 29.67
C ALA A 92 -24.06 8.30 28.33
N GLU A 93 -25.26 8.83 28.08
CA GLU A 93 -25.96 8.63 26.83
C GLU A 93 -25.25 9.34 25.66
N GLU A 94 -24.80 10.58 25.86
CA GLU A 94 -24.00 11.33 24.87
C GLU A 94 -22.75 10.54 24.45
N ASP A 95 -21.94 10.09 25.40
CA ASP A 95 -20.72 9.29 25.16
C ASP A 95 -21.00 7.98 24.39
N LEU A 96 -22.19 7.38 24.59
CA LEU A 96 -22.57 6.13 23.93
C LEU A 96 -23.10 6.35 22.51
N THR A 97 -23.53 7.56 22.15
CA THR A 97 -24.04 7.88 20.82
C THR A 97 -22.96 8.20 19.79
N ASP A 98 -21.75 8.52 20.24
CA ASP A 98 -20.60 8.79 19.37
C ASP A 98 -20.33 7.60 18.44
N PRO A 99 -20.14 7.75 17.12
CA PRO A 99 -19.89 6.60 16.25
C PRO A 99 -18.58 5.85 16.57
N VAL A 100 -18.61 4.51 16.60
CA VAL A 100 -17.37 3.70 16.68
C VAL A 100 -16.69 3.67 15.31
N ARG A 101 -15.69 4.52 15.09
CA ARG A 101 -14.81 4.47 13.91
C ARG A 101 -13.39 4.81 14.28
N CYS A 102 -12.44 4.03 13.78
CA CYS A 102 -11.01 4.27 13.95
C CYS A 102 -10.22 3.82 12.73
N ASN A 103 -8.94 4.19 12.68
CA ASN A 103 -8.04 3.89 11.57
C ASN A 103 -6.88 2.95 11.95
N SER A 104 -6.77 2.60 13.25
CA SER A 104 -5.67 1.80 13.77
C SER A 104 -6.10 0.85 14.90
N LEU A 105 -5.26 -0.18 15.13
CA LEU A 105 -5.44 -1.12 16.24
C LEU A 105 -5.25 -0.44 17.61
N GLU A 106 -4.41 0.59 17.66
CA GLU A 106 -4.14 1.37 18.85
C GLU A 106 -5.37 2.22 19.24
N GLU A 107 -6.01 2.87 18.27
CA GLU A 107 -7.25 3.64 18.50
C GLU A 107 -8.40 2.77 19.01
N ILE A 108 -8.64 1.60 18.40
CA ILE A 108 -9.73 0.71 18.87
C ILE A 108 -9.45 0.16 20.27
N ARG A 109 -8.17 -0.11 20.60
CA ARG A 109 -7.80 -0.50 21.98
C ARG A 109 -8.11 0.62 22.96
N ALA A 110 -7.74 1.86 22.65
CA ALA A 110 -8.04 3.01 23.50
C ALA A 110 -9.55 3.20 23.71
N LEU A 111 -10.36 3.06 22.65
CA LEU A 111 -11.83 3.13 22.76
C LEU A 111 -12.40 2.01 23.64
N ARG A 112 -11.87 0.78 23.52
CA ARG A 112 -12.30 -0.35 24.36
C ARG A 112 -11.91 -0.15 25.83
N GLU A 113 -10.70 0.36 26.09
CA GLU A 113 -10.25 0.69 27.45
C GLU A 113 -11.11 1.78 28.09
N ALA A 114 -11.42 2.84 27.33
CA ALA A 114 -12.34 3.88 27.78
C ALA A 114 -13.73 3.32 28.11
N HIS A 115 -14.26 2.43 27.26
CA HIS A 115 -15.55 1.79 27.51
C HIS A 115 -15.51 0.86 28.73
N GLU A 116 -14.42 0.15 28.97
CA GLU A 116 -14.26 -0.69 30.16
C GLU A 116 -14.17 0.14 31.45
N ALA A 117 -13.50 1.29 31.40
CA ALA A 117 -13.47 2.25 32.50
C ALA A 117 -14.88 2.80 32.80
N PHE A 118 -15.65 3.15 31.75
CA PHE A 118 -17.06 3.52 31.88
C PHE A 118 -17.88 2.40 32.52
N ARG A 119 -17.74 1.15 32.05
CA ARG A 119 -18.43 -0.01 32.64
C ARG A 119 -18.12 -0.21 34.11
N SER A 120 -16.88 0.00 34.51
CA SER A 120 -16.46 -0.08 35.91
C SER A 120 -17.18 0.94 36.78
N SER A 121 -17.46 2.13 36.23
CA SER A 121 -18.22 3.20 36.92
C SER A 121 -19.71 2.89 37.12
N LEU A 122 -20.29 1.98 36.32
CA LEU A 122 -21.72 1.63 36.39
C LEU A 122 -22.15 1.07 37.74
N SER A 123 -21.23 0.44 38.48
CA SER A 123 -21.50 -0.08 39.81
C SER A 123 -21.94 1.02 40.79
N SER A 124 -21.31 2.19 40.72
CA SER A 124 -21.68 3.36 41.54
C SER A 124 -23.04 3.92 41.11
N ALA A 125 -23.26 4.08 39.80
CA ALA A 125 -24.52 4.59 39.28
C ALA A 125 -25.71 3.64 39.59
N GLN A 126 -25.50 2.33 39.51
CA GLN A 126 -26.49 1.33 39.91
C GLN A 126 -26.82 1.43 41.41
N ALA A 127 -25.84 1.75 42.27
CA ALA A 127 -26.09 1.96 43.69
C ALA A 127 -26.95 3.21 43.93
N ASP A 128 -26.68 4.31 43.23
CA ASP A 128 -27.50 5.53 43.29
C ASP A 128 -28.93 5.30 42.79
N PHE A 129 -29.08 4.54 41.70
CA PHE A 129 -30.37 4.11 41.18
C PHE A 129 -31.16 3.27 42.20
N ASN A 130 -30.50 2.32 42.87
CA ASN A 130 -31.13 1.49 43.89
C ASN A 130 -31.57 2.32 45.11
N GLN A 131 -30.80 3.34 45.50
CA GLN A 131 -31.20 4.26 46.57
C GLN A 131 -32.43 5.09 46.19
N LEU A 132 -32.55 5.50 44.92
CA LEU A 132 -33.76 6.17 44.42
C LEU A 132 -34.99 5.26 44.51
N ALA A 133 -34.84 3.99 44.14
CA ALA A 133 -35.91 3.00 44.27
C ALA A 133 -36.32 2.78 45.73
N GLU A 134 -35.37 2.73 46.67
CA GLU A 134 -35.66 2.61 48.10
C GLU A 134 -36.39 3.85 48.63
N LEU A 135 -35.96 5.05 48.25
CA LEU A 135 -36.62 6.30 48.62
C LEU A 135 -38.05 6.36 48.08
N ASP A 136 -38.27 5.96 46.82
CA ASP A 136 -39.60 5.89 46.22
C ASP A 136 -40.51 4.90 46.95
N GLN A 137 -39.98 3.72 47.33
CA GLN A 137 -40.72 2.74 48.12
C GLN A 137 -41.09 3.31 49.51
N GLN A 138 -40.17 4.01 50.17
CA GLN A 138 -40.44 4.67 51.45
C GLN A 138 -41.53 5.75 51.29
N ILE A 139 -41.45 6.59 50.26
CA ILE A 139 -42.45 7.63 49.94
C ILE A 139 -43.83 7.01 49.70
N LYS A 140 -43.90 5.95 48.87
CA LYS A 140 -45.16 5.24 48.57
C LYS A 140 -45.80 4.63 49.82
N SER A 141 -45.00 4.22 50.82
CA SER A 141 -45.52 3.70 52.10
C SER A 141 -46.35 4.72 52.89
N TYR A 142 -46.12 6.02 52.66
CA TYR A 142 -46.88 7.12 53.28
C TYR A 142 -48.21 7.44 52.55
N GLN A 143 -48.58 6.67 51.51
CA GLN A 143 -49.84 6.84 50.74
C GLN A 143 -50.04 8.25 50.16
N VAL A 144 -48.95 8.93 49.82
CA VAL A 144 -48.96 10.23 49.15
C VAL A 144 -49.00 10.08 47.62
N VAL A 145 -49.63 11.05 46.94
CA VAL A 145 -50.04 10.92 45.53
C VAL A 145 -48.89 11.19 44.56
N SER A 146 -48.06 12.21 44.80
CA SER A 146 -46.93 12.55 43.92
C SER A 146 -45.97 13.51 44.62
N ASN A 147 -44.69 13.46 44.22
CA ASN A 147 -43.68 14.42 44.66
C ASN A 147 -43.89 15.78 43.95
N PRO A 148 -44.06 16.89 44.68
CA PRO A 148 -44.27 18.21 44.07
C PRO A 148 -42.97 18.92 43.64
N TYR A 149 -41.80 18.42 44.05
CA TYR A 149 -40.51 19.07 43.80
C TYR A 149 -39.78 18.56 42.57
N THR A 150 -40.30 17.53 41.91
CA THR A 150 -39.71 16.96 40.69
C THR A 150 -40.78 16.34 39.81
N TRP A 151 -40.52 16.32 38.51
CA TRP A 151 -41.32 15.59 37.52
C TRP A 151 -40.77 14.17 37.27
N PHE A 152 -39.57 13.86 37.79
CA PHE A 152 -39.00 12.52 37.70
C PHE A 152 -39.78 11.53 38.55
N THR A 153 -40.16 10.41 37.93
CA THR A 153 -40.80 9.27 38.58
C THR A 153 -39.87 8.07 38.53
N MET A 154 -39.99 7.15 39.49
CA MET A 154 -39.16 5.95 39.49
C MET A 154 -39.41 5.10 38.23
N GLU A 155 -40.66 5.04 37.76
CA GLU A 155 -41.04 4.29 36.56
C GLU A 155 -40.35 4.84 35.29
N ALA A 156 -40.23 6.17 35.16
CA ALA A 156 -39.51 6.79 34.05
C ALA A 156 -37.99 6.53 34.14
N LEU A 157 -37.42 6.61 35.34
CA LEU A 157 -35.99 6.32 35.57
C LEU A 157 -35.66 4.83 35.30
N GLU A 158 -36.57 3.90 35.59
CA GLU A 158 -36.43 2.48 35.26
C GLU A 158 -36.41 2.25 33.75
N GLU A 159 -37.18 3.02 32.98
CA GLU A 159 -37.17 2.94 31.52
C GLU A 159 -35.87 3.50 30.94
N THR A 160 -35.40 4.66 31.40
CA THR A 160 -34.13 5.22 30.94
C THR A 160 -32.96 4.31 31.30
N TRP A 161 -32.92 3.76 32.52
CA TRP A 161 -31.90 2.79 32.93
C TRP A 161 -31.87 1.53 32.05
N ARG A 162 -33.03 0.99 31.70
CA ARG A 162 -33.13 -0.15 30.77
C ARG A 162 -32.62 0.19 29.37
N ASN A 163 -32.93 1.38 28.87
CA ASN A 163 -32.44 1.84 27.56
C ASN A 163 -30.92 2.02 27.55
N LEU A 164 -30.35 2.60 28.61
CA LEU A 164 -28.89 2.70 28.76
C LEU A 164 -28.23 1.32 28.74
N GLN A 165 -28.76 0.35 29.48
CA GLN A 165 -28.24 -1.02 29.47
C GLN A 165 -28.29 -1.68 28.08
N LYS A 166 -29.30 -1.34 27.26
CA LYS A 166 -29.39 -1.78 25.87
C LYS A 166 -28.32 -1.11 25.01
N ASN A 167 -28.18 0.22 25.10
CA ASN A 167 -27.19 0.99 24.35
C ASN A 167 -25.77 0.55 24.68
N ILE A 168 -25.46 0.23 25.95
CA ILE A 168 -24.16 -0.31 26.35
C ILE A 168 -23.85 -1.63 25.62
N LYS A 169 -24.82 -2.56 25.55
CA LYS A 169 -24.62 -3.83 24.83
C LYS A 169 -24.44 -3.63 23.34
N GLU A 170 -25.16 -2.67 22.75
CA GLU A 170 -25.01 -2.33 21.33
C GLU A 170 -23.64 -1.72 21.07
N ARG A 171 -23.18 -0.81 21.92
CA ARG A 171 -21.83 -0.24 21.89
C ARG A 171 -20.74 -1.30 21.98
N GLU A 172 -20.87 -2.26 22.89
CA GLU A 172 -19.93 -3.38 23.01
C GLU A 172 -19.83 -4.20 21.71
N LEU A 173 -20.97 -4.46 21.07
CA LEU A 173 -21.02 -5.19 19.80
C LEU A 173 -20.36 -4.39 18.67
N GLU A 174 -20.58 -3.09 18.61
CA GLU A 174 -19.94 -2.20 17.64
C GLU A 174 -18.43 -2.13 17.83
N LEU A 175 -17.95 -1.98 19.07
CA LEU A 175 -16.53 -2.02 19.40
C LEU A 175 -15.88 -3.35 19.00
N GLN A 176 -16.57 -4.47 19.21
CA GLN A 176 -16.06 -5.80 18.78
C GLN A 176 -16.00 -5.93 17.26
N LYS A 177 -17.01 -5.43 16.53
CA LYS A 177 -17.02 -5.45 15.06
C LYS A 177 -15.89 -4.59 14.50
N GLU A 178 -15.73 -3.38 15.03
CA GLU A 178 -14.65 -2.48 14.61
C GLU A 178 -13.28 -3.09 14.91
N GLN A 179 -13.09 -3.70 16.08
CA GLN A 179 -11.84 -4.39 16.39
C GLN A 179 -11.50 -5.48 15.37
N ARG A 180 -12.46 -6.34 15.02
CA ARG A 180 -12.24 -7.38 14.02
C ARG A 180 -11.86 -6.77 12.67
N ARG A 181 -12.55 -5.70 12.25
CA ARG A 181 -12.21 -4.99 11.02
C ARG A 181 -10.76 -4.47 11.05
N GLN A 182 -10.33 -3.88 12.17
CA GLN A 182 -8.95 -3.38 12.29
C GLN A 182 -7.92 -4.51 12.35
N GLU A 183 -8.23 -5.65 12.96
CA GLU A 183 -7.36 -6.84 12.98
C GLU A 183 -7.21 -7.44 11.57
N GLU A 184 -8.31 -7.53 10.82
CA GLU A 184 -8.31 -7.98 9.42
C GLU A 184 -7.53 -7.00 8.53
N ASN A 185 -7.74 -5.69 8.71
CA ASN A 185 -7.01 -4.66 7.97
C ASN A 185 -5.51 -4.70 8.26
N ASP A 186 -5.10 -4.83 9.53
CA ASP A 186 -3.68 -4.93 9.89
C ASP A 186 -3.04 -6.22 9.37
N LYS A 187 -3.78 -7.34 9.39
CA LYS A 187 -3.35 -8.60 8.76
C LYS A 187 -3.12 -8.43 7.26
N LEU A 188 -4.04 -7.76 6.56
CA LEU A 188 -3.89 -7.50 5.13
C LEU A 188 -2.67 -6.63 4.82
N ARG A 189 -2.41 -5.59 5.65
CA ARG A 189 -1.18 -4.79 5.57
C ARG A 189 0.07 -5.65 5.74
N GLN A 190 0.10 -6.55 6.72
CA GLN A 190 1.25 -7.43 6.95
C GLN A 190 1.47 -8.40 5.79
N GLU A 191 0.42 -9.03 5.27
CA GLU A 191 0.51 -9.96 4.13
C GLU A 191 1.02 -9.26 2.87
N PHE A 192 0.46 -8.08 2.56
CA PHE A 192 0.96 -7.25 1.46
C PHE A 192 2.44 -6.91 1.65
N ALA A 193 2.82 -6.40 2.82
CA ALA A 193 4.19 -5.99 3.10
C ALA A 193 5.18 -7.15 3.02
N GLN A 194 4.81 -8.33 3.51
CA GLN A 194 5.65 -9.52 3.40
C GLN A 194 5.95 -9.86 1.93
N HIS A 195 4.92 -9.86 1.08
CA HIS A 195 5.09 -10.13 -0.35
C HIS A 195 5.83 -9.01 -1.08
N ALA A 196 5.49 -7.76 -0.81
CA ALA A 196 6.09 -6.58 -1.41
C ALA A 196 7.60 -6.48 -1.08
N ASN A 197 7.98 -6.62 0.19
CA ASN A 197 9.37 -6.54 0.63
C ASN A 197 10.22 -7.68 0.06
N ALA A 198 9.70 -8.92 0.08
CA ALA A 198 10.40 -10.06 -0.49
C ALA A 198 10.59 -9.92 -2.01
N PHE A 199 9.56 -9.47 -2.71
CA PHE A 199 9.62 -9.25 -4.16
C PHE A 199 10.56 -8.11 -4.53
N HIS A 200 10.53 -7.01 -3.77
CA HIS A 200 11.46 -5.90 -3.94
C HIS A 200 12.92 -6.34 -3.75
N GLN A 201 13.21 -7.10 -2.69
CA GLN A 201 14.55 -7.63 -2.46
C GLN A 201 15.01 -8.49 -3.64
N TRP A 202 14.15 -9.40 -4.12
CA TRP A 202 14.45 -10.22 -5.30
C TRP A 202 14.69 -9.38 -6.57
N LEU A 203 13.92 -8.31 -6.78
CA LEU A 203 14.12 -7.37 -7.88
C LEU A 203 15.49 -6.68 -7.79
N GLN A 204 15.89 -6.21 -6.61
CA GLN A 204 17.19 -5.56 -6.39
C GLN A 204 18.34 -6.53 -6.66
N GLU A 205 18.28 -7.73 -6.09
CA GLU A 205 19.31 -8.77 -6.30
C GLU A 205 19.42 -9.16 -7.77
N THR A 206 18.29 -9.37 -8.45
CA THR A 206 18.27 -9.76 -9.86
C THR A 206 18.74 -8.64 -10.79
N THR A 207 18.36 -7.40 -10.51
CA THR A 207 18.82 -6.22 -11.26
C THR A 207 20.32 -6.03 -11.11
N TYR A 208 20.85 -6.15 -9.90
CA TYR A 208 22.28 -6.04 -9.63
C TYR A 208 23.09 -7.13 -10.34
N LEU A 209 22.62 -8.38 -10.32
CA LEU A 209 23.27 -9.48 -11.04
C LEU A 209 23.30 -9.25 -12.56
N LEU A 210 22.19 -8.75 -13.14
CA LEU A 210 22.14 -8.42 -14.56
C LEU A 210 23.00 -7.21 -14.93
N ASP A 211 23.06 -6.17 -14.09
CA ASP A 211 23.96 -5.02 -14.31
C ASP A 211 25.43 -5.43 -14.29
N ILE A 212 25.84 -6.32 -13.37
CA ILE A 212 27.20 -6.87 -13.36
C ILE A 212 27.47 -7.66 -14.64
N ALA A 213 26.54 -8.53 -15.05
CA ALA A 213 26.68 -9.30 -16.29
C ALA A 213 26.82 -8.38 -17.50
N TYR A 214 25.99 -7.34 -17.60
CA TYR A 214 26.01 -6.36 -18.67
C TYR A 214 27.32 -5.53 -18.70
N ARG A 215 27.79 -5.07 -17.54
CA ARG A 215 29.08 -4.35 -17.44
C ARG A 215 30.27 -5.23 -17.76
N ARG A 216 30.24 -6.53 -17.43
CA ARG A 216 31.29 -7.47 -17.82
C ARG A 216 31.38 -7.64 -19.33
N VAL A 217 30.24 -7.66 -20.04
CA VAL A 217 30.22 -7.69 -21.51
C VAL A 217 30.83 -6.41 -22.10
N ILE A 218 30.57 -5.24 -21.51
CA ILE A 218 31.11 -3.95 -21.97
C ILE A 218 32.61 -3.79 -21.66
N TYR A 219 33.08 -4.21 -20.48
CA TYR A 219 34.49 -4.04 -20.08
C TYR A 219 35.48 -4.94 -20.84
N VAL A 220 35.02 -6.02 -21.47
CA VAL A 220 35.86 -6.85 -22.36
C VAL A 220 36.24 -6.08 -23.65
N TYR A 221 35.51 -5.01 -24.01
CA TYR A 221 35.73 -4.28 -25.26
C TYR A 221 36.48 -2.95 -25.13
N GLN A 222 36.85 -2.49 -23.92
CA GLN A 222 37.38 -1.12 -23.81
C GLN A 222 38.69 -0.90 -23.05
N TYR A 223 39.24 -1.82 -22.26
CA TYR A 223 40.54 -1.58 -21.63
C TYR A 223 41.30 -2.88 -21.34
N GLN A 224 42.25 -3.21 -22.21
CA GLN A 224 43.38 -4.09 -21.89
C GLN A 224 44.44 -3.25 -21.18
N VAL A 225 44.14 -2.79 -19.96
CA VAL A 225 45.17 -2.23 -19.07
C VAL A 225 45.09 -2.98 -17.76
N ALA A 226 46.18 -3.69 -17.49
CA ALA A 226 46.49 -4.24 -16.19
C ALA A 226 46.41 -3.13 -15.14
N ASP A 227 45.51 -3.25 -14.18
CA ASP A 227 45.89 -2.92 -12.81
C ASP A 227 45.05 -3.66 -11.78
N ASP A 228 45.74 -3.90 -10.68
CA ASP A 228 45.52 -4.80 -9.57
C ASP A 228 44.33 -4.36 -8.68
N LEU A 229 43.26 -5.15 -8.61
CA LEU A 229 42.31 -5.10 -7.50
C LEU A 229 41.78 -6.49 -7.14
N SER A 230 42.42 -7.04 -6.12
CA SER A 230 41.97 -8.18 -5.31
C SER A 230 40.54 -7.96 -4.79
N GLY A 231 39.63 -8.86 -5.15
CA GLY A 231 38.23 -8.80 -4.69
C GLY A 231 37.38 -9.98 -5.16
N SER A 232 37.88 -11.20 -4.94
CA SER A 232 37.14 -12.47 -4.90
C SER A 232 35.82 -12.54 -5.70
N CYS A 233 35.91 -12.66 -7.02
CA CYS A 233 34.88 -13.31 -7.83
C CYS A 233 35.56 -14.14 -8.91
N MET A 234 36.35 -15.13 -8.48
CA MET A 234 36.73 -16.25 -9.33
C MET A 234 35.52 -17.17 -9.44
N VAL A 235 34.69 -16.94 -10.45
CA VAL A 235 33.97 -18.01 -11.12
C VAL A 235 34.33 -17.88 -12.59
N GLU A 236 35.19 -18.81 -13.01
CA GLU A 236 35.53 -19.11 -14.39
C GLU A 236 34.27 -19.49 -15.16
N GLU A 237 33.56 -18.50 -15.70
CA GLU A 237 32.52 -18.73 -16.70
C GLU A 237 32.39 -17.50 -17.60
N SER A 238 33.52 -17.01 -18.13
CA SER A 238 33.49 -16.26 -19.40
C SER A 238 33.23 -17.27 -20.52
N GLY A 239 32.01 -17.81 -20.56
CA GLY A 239 31.55 -18.66 -21.64
C GLY A 239 31.54 -17.89 -22.96
N THR A 240 31.50 -18.61 -24.08
CA THR A 240 31.29 -18.04 -25.41
C THR A 240 29.99 -17.22 -25.43
N LEU A 241 29.82 -16.33 -26.40
CA LEU A 241 28.61 -15.50 -26.50
C LEU A 241 27.33 -16.34 -26.49
N GLU A 242 27.37 -17.56 -27.03
CA GLU A 242 26.29 -18.54 -27.00
C GLU A 242 25.95 -18.99 -25.58
N SER A 243 26.96 -19.26 -24.75
CA SER A 243 26.77 -19.62 -23.33
C SER A 243 26.18 -18.46 -22.53
N GLN A 244 26.65 -17.23 -22.79
CA GLN A 244 26.10 -16.02 -22.17
C GLN A 244 24.65 -15.76 -22.59
N LEU A 245 24.31 -16.00 -23.86
CA LEU A 245 22.94 -15.91 -24.36
C LEU A 245 22.04 -16.94 -23.68
N GLU A 246 22.49 -18.18 -23.54
CA GLU A 246 21.71 -19.22 -22.88
C GLU A 246 21.48 -18.92 -21.40
N ALA A 247 22.51 -18.45 -20.68
CA ALA A 247 22.38 -18.01 -19.29
C ALA A 247 21.40 -16.82 -19.15
N THR A 248 21.47 -15.84 -20.05
CA THR A 248 20.56 -14.69 -20.08
C THR A 248 19.13 -15.10 -20.39
N LYS A 249 18.92 -16.04 -21.33
CA LYS A 249 17.60 -16.62 -21.65
C LYS A 249 16.98 -17.31 -20.44
N ARG A 250 17.75 -18.14 -19.73
CA ARG A 250 17.30 -18.81 -18.49
C ARG A 250 16.91 -17.78 -17.43
N LYS A 251 17.76 -16.77 -17.18
CA LYS A 251 17.48 -15.74 -16.18
C LYS A 251 16.24 -14.91 -16.52
N HIS A 252 16.04 -14.57 -17.78
CA HIS A 252 14.83 -13.87 -18.21
C HIS A 252 13.55 -14.72 -18.07
N GLN A 253 13.62 -16.02 -18.32
CA GLN A 253 12.50 -16.92 -18.04
C GLN A 253 12.15 -16.95 -16.55
N GLU A 254 13.15 -16.94 -15.66
CA GLU A 254 12.91 -16.80 -14.21
C GLU A 254 12.20 -15.47 -13.88
N ILE A 255 12.64 -14.36 -14.49
CA ILE A 255 12.00 -13.05 -14.31
C ILE A 255 10.53 -13.09 -14.73
N ARG A 256 10.24 -13.69 -15.89
CA ARG A 256 8.86 -13.87 -16.37
C ARG A 256 8.03 -14.76 -15.46
N ALA A 257 8.62 -15.81 -14.88
CA ALA A 257 7.92 -16.70 -13.95
C ALA A 257 7.48 -15.98 -12.67
N MET A 258 8.24 -14.97 -12.23
CA MET A 258 7.90 -14.13 -11.07
C MET A 258 6.68 -13.22 -11.29
N ARG A 259 6.12 -13.14 -12.52
CA ARG A 259 4.86 -12.42 -12.78
C ARG A 259 3.71 -12.92 -11.91
N SER A 260 3.71 -14.20 -11.54
CA SER A 260 2.71 -14.78 -10.64
C SER A 260 2.77 -14.17 -9.22
N GLN A 261 3.97 -13.87 -8.71
CA GLN A 261 4.14 -13.21 -7.41
C GLN A 261 3.71 -11.74 -7.48
N LEU A 262 4.05 -11.04 -8.57
CA LEU A 262 3.57 -9.67 -8.80
C LEU A 262 2.04 -9.62 -8.83
N LYS A 263 1.40 -10.58 -9.51
CA LYS A 263 -0.07 -10.67 -9.54
C LYS A 263 -0.67 -10.84 -8.15
N LYS A 264 -0.05 -11.62 -7.27
CA LYS A 264 -0.48 -11.76 -5.88
C LYS A 264 -0.39 -10.43 -5.12
N ILE A 265 0.67 -9.64 -5.35
CA ILE A 265 0.83 -8.30 -4.75
C ILE A 265 -0.25 -7.35 -5.28
N GLU A 266 -0.56 -7.40 -6.58
CA GLU A 266 -1.64 -6.62 -7.19
C GLU A 266 -3.00 -6.96 -6.58
N ASP A 267 -3.31 -8.24 -6.39
CA ASP A 267 -4.57 -8.69 -5.80
C ASP A 267 -4.70 -8.26 -4.33
N LEU A 268 -3.61 -8.37 -3.55
CA LEU A 268 -3.56 -7.88 -2.17
C LEU A 268 -3.70 -6.35 -2.10
N GLY A 269 -3.05 -5.62 -3.01
CA GLY A 269 -3.17 -4.16 -3.12
C GLY A 269 -4.60 -3.73 -3.44
N ALA A 270 -5.28 -4.40 -4.38
CA ALA A 270 -6.68 -4.15 -4.69
C ALA A 270 -7.60 -4.43 -3.48
N ALA A 271 -7.36 -5.51 -2.74
CA ALA A 271 -8.10 -5.81 -1.52
C ALA A 271 -7.90 -4.73 -0.43
N MET A 272 -6.69 -4.17 -0.33
CA MET A 272 -6.42 -3.05 0.58
C MET A 272 -7.19 -1.79 0.18
N GLU A 273 -7.21 -1.45 -1.11
CA GLU A 273 -7.97 -0.30 -1.64
C GLU A 273 -9.49 -0.48 -1.43
N GLU A 274 -10.03 -1.67 -1.66
CA GLU A 274 -11.45 -1.98 -1.40
C GLU A 274 -11.80 -1.84 0.10
N ALA A 275 -10.87 -2.21 0.98
CA ALA A 275 -10.99 -2.01 2.42
C ALA A 275 -10.69 -0.56 2.87
N LEU A 276 -10.43 0.36 1.93
CA LEU A 276 -10.06 1.76 2.16
C LEU A 276 -8.77 1.93 3.00
N ILE A 277 -7.84 0.99 2.86
CA ILE A 277 -6.52 1.02 3.49
C ILE A 277 -5.55 1.69 2.52
N LEU A 278 -5.16 2.92 2.83
CA LEU A 278 -4.28 3.73 1.95
C LEU A 278 -2.83 3.72 2.38
N ASP A 279 -2.56 3.36 3.63
CA ASP A 279 -1.25 3.39 4.25
C ASP A 279 -0.82 2.00 4.74
N ASN A 280 0.48 1.73 4.67
CA ASN A 280 1.06 0.50 5.20
C ASN A 280 2.32 0.80 6.01
N LYS A 281 2.25 0.63 7.33
CA LYS A 281 3.39 0.85 8.24
C LYS A 281 4.50 -0.21 8.11
N TYR A 282 4.27 -1.31 7.40
CA TYR A 282 5.19 -2.44 7.29
C TYR A 282 6.00 -2.46 5.98
N THR A 283 5.66 -1.59 5.02
CA THR A 283 6.39 -1.48 3.76
C THR A 283 6.25 -0.09 3.16
N GLU A 284 7.30 0.39 2.52
CA GLU A 284 7.30 1.64 1.75
C GLU A 284 7.02 1.39 0.26
N HIS A 285 6.87 0.12 -0.14
CA HIS A 285 6.71 -0.26 -1.55
C HIS A 285 5.24 -0.29 -1.95
N SER A 286 4.91 0.37 -3.05
CA SER A 286 3.58 0.35 -3.65
C SER A 286 3.47 -0.71 -4.75
N THR A 287 2.25 -1.20 -4.98
CA THR A 287 1.95 -2.14 -6.08
C THR A 287 2.44 -1.62 -7.42
N VAL A 288 2.13 -0.35 -7.73
CA VAL A 288 2.52 0.30 -8.99
C VAL A 288 4.04 0.42 -9.10
N GLY A 289 4.72 0.78 -7.99
CA GLY A 289 6.18 0.88 -7.97
C GLY A 289 6.88 -0.44 -8.24
N LEU A 290 6.40 -1.54 -7.64
CA LEU A 290 6.95 -2.88 -7.86
C LEU A 290 6.66 -3.41 -9.26
N ALA A 291 5.47 -3.17 -9.80
CA ALA A 291 5.12 -3.53 -11.16
C ALA A 291 6.04 -2.84 -12.18
N GLN A 292 6.27 -1.53 -12.00
CA GLN A 292 7.17 -0.77 -12.86
C GLN A 292 8.63 -1.28 -12.78
N GLN A 293 9.14 -1.58 -11.59
CA GLN A 293 10.49 -2.14 -11.43
C GLN A 293 10.62 -3.51 -12.12
N TRP A 294 9.60 -4.36 -12.00
CA TRP A 294 9.58 -5.65 -12.68
C TRP A 294 9.52 -5.50 -14.21
N ASP A 295 8.67 -4.61 -14.74
CA ASP A 295 8.58 -4.35 -16.18
C ASP A 295 9.91 -3.84 -16.74
N GLN A 296 10.60 -2.95 -16.01
CA GLN A 296 11.93 -2.47 -16.39
C GLN A 296 12.97 -3.60 -16.45
N LEU A 297 12.93 -4.51 -15.47
CA LEU A 297 13.83 -5.66 -15.41
C LEU A 297 13.55 -6.67 -16.52
N ASP A 298 12.27 -6.93 -16.83
CA ASP A 298 11.86 -7.80 -17.94
C ASP A 298 12.33 -7.23 -19.28
N GLN A 299 12.11 -5.93 -19.52
CA GLN A 299 12.61 -5.24 -20.72
C GLN A 299 14.13 -5.23 -20.83
N LEU A 300 14.85 -5.10 -19.71
CA LEU A 300 16.32 -5.22 -19.69
C LEU A 300 16.75 -6.62 -20.15
N GLY A 301 16.13 -7.67 -19.59
CA GLY A 301 16.40 -9.05 -19.98
C GLY A 301 16.15 -9.34 -21.47
N MET A 302 15.09 -8.77 -22.06
CA MET A 302 14.83 -8.87 -23.50
C MET A 302 15.91 -8.17 -24.34
N ARG A 303 16.28 -6.93 -23.97
CA ARG A 303 17.30 -6.17 -24.68
C ARG A 303 18.67 -6.86 -24.64
N MET A 304 19.04 -7.43 -23.50
CA MET A 304 20.28 -8.20 -23.35
C MET A 304 20.34 -9.41 -24.27
N GLN A 305 19.25 -10.18 -24.37
CA GLN A 305 19.18 -11.32 -25.30
C GLN A 305 19.32 -10.87 -26.74
N HIS A 306 18.58 -9.83 -27.13
CA HIS A 306 18.62 -9.32 -28.49
C HIS A 306 20.02 -8.83 -28.89
N ASN A 307 20.71 -8.12 -28.00
CA ASN A 307 22.06 -7.64 -28.27
C ASN A 307 23.08 -8.80 -28.39
N LEU A 308 23.00 -9.81 -27.52
CA LEU A 308 23.85 -11.00 -27.62
C LEU A 308 23.57 -11.80 -28.91
N GLU A 309 22.30 -11.94 -29.31
CA GLU A 309 21.93 -12.59 -30.58
C GLU A 309 22.50 -11.85 -31.80
N GLN A 310 22.43 -10.51 -31.81
CA GLN A 310 23.04 -9.69 -32.86
C GLN A 310 24.56 -9.84 -32.90
N GLN A 311 25.23 -9.87 -31.74
CA GLN A 311 26.69 -10.06 -31.68
C GLN A 311 27.13 -11.45 -32.16
N ILE A 312 26.38 -12.51 -31.81
CA ILE A 312 26.65 -13.87 -32.33
C ILE A 312 26.48 -13.89 -33.85
N GLN A 313 25.45 -13.23 -34.36
CA GLN A 313 25.21 -13.14 -35.80
C GLN A 313 26.32 -12.37 -36.53
N ALA A 314 26.78 -11.24 -35.98
CA ALA A 314 27.94 -10.48 -36.46
C ALA A 314 29.21 -11.36 -36.53
N ASN A 315 29.52 -12.06 -35.45
CA ASN A 315 30.69 -12.94 -35.38
C ASN A 315 30.63 -14.13 -36.34
N THR A 316 29.43 -14.69 -36.58
CA THR A 316 29.25 -15.82 -37.50
C THR A 316 29.39 -15.38 -38.96
N THR A 317 29.05 -14.12 -39.26
CA THR A 317 28.99 -13.58 -40.62
C THR A 317 30.22 -12.77 -41.01
N GLY A 318 31.08 -12.41 -40.04
CA GLY A 318 32.29 -11.62 -40.26
C GLY A 318 32.03 -10.12 -40.50
N VAL A 319 30.78 -9.67 -40.30
CA VAL A 319 30.33 -8.29 -40.53
C VAL A 319 30.11 -7.59 -39.19
N THR A 320 30.43 -6.30 -39.08
CA THR A 320 30.27 -5.54 -37.83
C THR A 320 28.80 -5.36 -37.42
N GLU A 321 28.55 -5.16 -36.13
CA GLU A 321 27.19 -4.95 -35.59
C GLU A 321 26.50 -3.73 -36.24
N GLU A 322 27.25 -2.65 -36.54
CA GLU A 322 26.72 -1.48 -37.23
C GLU A 322 26.30 -1.79 -38.67
N ALA A 323 27.08 -2.57 -39.43
CA ALA A 323 26.77 -2.91 -40.81
C ALA A 323 25.54 -3.84 -40.91
N LEU A 324 25.42 -4.84 -40.03
CA LEU A 324 24.20 -5.66 -39.94
C LEU A 324 22.96 -4.83 -39.59
N LYS A 325 23.12 -3.83 -38.72
CA LYS A 325 22.02 -2.91 -38.36
C LYS A 325 21.63 -2.01 -39.52
N GLU A 326 22.58 -1.50 -40.29
CA GLU A 326 22.31 -0.75 -41.53
C GLU A 326 21.59 -1.61 -42.57
N PHE A 327 22.04 -2.85 -42.78
CA PHE A 327 21.34 -3.79 -43.67
C PHE A 327 19.90 -4.03 -43.22
N SER A 328 19.67 -4.24 -41.92
CA SER A 328 18.33 -4.43 -41.37
C SER A 328 17.46 -3.16 -41.47
N MET A 329 18.02 -1.97 -41.25
CA MET A 329 17.30 -0.70 -41.44
C MET A 329 16.92 -0.45 -42.90
N MET A 330 17.74 -0.92 -43.84
CA MET A 330 17.45 -0.81 -45.27
C MET A 330 16.27 -1.68 -45.70
N PHE A 331 15.83 -2.64 -44.88
CA PHE A 331 14.59 -3.39 -45.11
C PHE A 331 13.30 -2.56 -44.93
N HIS A 332 13.39 -1.25 -44.63
CA HIS A 332 12.23 -0.35 -44.56
C HIS A 332 11.44 -0.26 -45.87
N PHE A 333 12.01 -0.71 -47.00
CA PHE A 333 11.33 -0.77 -48.29
C PHE A 333 10.18 -1.80 -48.30
N ASP A 334 10.10 -2.70 -47.31
CA ASP A 334 8.92 -3.53 -47.02
C ASP A 334 7.81 -2.66 -46.41
N LYS A 335 7.15 -1.88 -47.26
CA LYS A 335 6.09 -0.93 -46.85
C LYS A 335 4.91 -1.63 -46.19
N GLU A 336 4.69 -2.90 -46.53
CA GLU A 336 3.58 -3.71 -46.03
C GLU A 336 3.93 -4.46 -44.73
N LYS A 337 5.18 -4.41 -44.27
CA LYS A 337 5.70 -5.18 -43.13
C LYS A 337 5.40 -6.68 -43.26
N SER A 338 5.46 -7.17 -44.49
CA SER A 338 5.18 -8.55 -44.83
C SER A 338 6.31 -9.52 -44.41
N GLY A 339 7.48 -8.98 -44.07
CA GLY A 339 8.71 -9.73 -43.80
C GLY A 339 9.41 -10.19 -45.09
N ARG A 340 8.96 -9.71 -46.25
CA ARG A 340 9.46 -10.05 -47.58
C ARG A 340 9.48 -8.79 -48.46
N LEU A 341 10.46 -8.67 -49.35
CA LEU A 341 10.52 -7.62 -50.37
C LEU A 341 10.11 -8.22 -51.70
N ASN A 342 9.16 -7.60 -52.39
CA ASN A 342 8.90 -7.94 -53.78
C ASN A 342 10.07 -7.45 -54.67
N HIS A 343 10.16 -7.92 -55.92
CA HIS A 343 11.28 -7.59 -56.82
C HIS A 343 11.44 -6.07 -57.06
N GLN A 344 10.35 -5.30 -57.09
CA GLN A 344 10.40 -3.85 -57.28
C GLN A 344 10.96 -3.13 -56.03
N GLU A 345 10.57 -3.59 -54.84
CA GLU A 345 11.05 -3.07 -53.55
C GLU A 345 12.51 -3.44 -53.33
N PHE A 346 12.91 -4.67 -53.66
CA PHE A 346 14.30 -5.11 -53.59
C PHE A 346 15.19 -4.34 -54.58
N LYS A 347 14.74 -4.12 -55.82
CA LYS A 347 15.45 -3.29 -56.80
C LYS A 347 15.65 -1.85 -56.32
N SER A 348 14.63 -1.27 -55.69
CA SER A 348 14.66 0.08 -55.12
C SER A 348 15.61 0.19 -53.92
N CYS A 349 15.67 -0.86 -53.10
CA CYS A 349 16.60 -1.00 -51.98
C CYS A 349 18.06 -1.02 -52.47
N LEU A 350 18.39 -1.84 -53.46
CA LEU A 350 19.73 -1.91 -54.05
C LEU A 350 20.17 -0.56 -54.65
N ARG A 351 19.30 0.15 -55.38
CA ARG A 351 19.65 1.50 -55.89
C ARG A 351 19.94 2.50 -54.77
N SER A 352 19.22 2.40 -53.66
CA SER A 352 19.41 3.29 -52.50
C SER A 352 20.69 2.99 -51.72
N LEU A 353 21.18 1.76 -51.80
CA LEU A 353 22.50 1.32 -51.32
C LEU A 353 23.65 1.71 -52.28
N GLY A 354 23.35 2.35 -53.40
CA GLY A 354 24.35 2.82 -54.37
C GLY A 354 24.71 1.81 -55.45
N TYR A 355 23.94 0.73 -55.64
CA TYR A 355 24.12 -0.16 -56.77
C TYR A 355 23.67 0.53 -58.07
N ASP A 356 24.59 0.64 -59.02
CA ASP A 356 24.34 1.26 -60.32
C ASP A 356 23.61 0.28 -61.25
N LEU A 357 22.31 0.10 -61.00
CA LEU A 357 21.44 -0.71 -61.85
C LEU A 357 20.90 0.15 -63.00
N PRO A 358 21.10 -0.25 -64.28
CA PRO A 358 20.70 0.55 -65.44
C PRO A 358 19.21 0.94 -65.39
N MET A 359 18.89 2.15 -65.85
CA MET A 359 17.50 2.56 -66.02
C MET A 359 16.93 1.89 -67.27
N VAL A 360 16.26 0.75 -67.06
CA VAL A 360 15.49 0.04 -68.09
C VAL A 360 14.01 0.44 -68.00
N GLU A 361 13.28 0.46 -69.13
CA GLU A 361 11.85 0.74 -69.17
C GLU A 361 11.04 -0.32 -68.41
N GLU A 362 9.88 0.08 -67.86
CA GLU A 362 9.04 -0.75 -66.99
C GLU A 362 8.53 -1.99 -67.75
N GLY A 363 9.15 -3.16 -67.50
CA GLY A 363 8.81 -4.45 -68.13
C GLY A 363 9.91 -5.08 -68.98
N GLU A 364 11.03 -4.40 -69.19
CA GLU A 364 12.21 -5.00 -69.84
C GLU A 364 13.13 -5.71 -68.82
N PRO A 365 13.69 -6.89 -69.15
CA PRO A 365 14.56 -7.64 -68.25
C PRO A 365 15.86 -6.87 -68.03
N ASP A 366 16.20 -6.63 -66.77
CA ASP A 366 17.46 -6.02 -66.35
C ASP A 366 18.45 -7.14 -66.05
N PRO A 367 19.40 -7.45 -66.96
CA PRO A 367 20.24 -8.64 -66.83
C PRO A 367 21.15 -8.61 -65.60
N GLU A 368 21.52 -7.43 -65.09
CA GLU A 368 22.31 -7.32 -63.86
C GLU A 368 21.46 -7.57 -62.62
N PHE A 369 20.22 -7.07 -62.62
CA PHE A 369 19.28 -7.34 -61.53
C PHE A 369 18.79 -8.79 -61.52
N GLU A 370 18.54 -9.39 -62.69
CA GLU A 370 18.16 -10.80 -62.84
C GLU A 370 19.28 -11.74 -62.35
N ALA A 371 20.55 -11.43 -62.64
CA ALA A 371 21.67 -12.22 -62.12
C ALA A 371 21.77 -12.16 -60.58
N ILE A 372 21.41 -11.02 -59.99
CA ILE A 372 21.31 -10.89 -58.52
C ILE A 372 20.11 -11.69 -58.02
N LEU A 373 18.95 -11.62 -58.68
CA LEU A 373 17.76 -12.40 -58.31
C LEU A 373 18.00 -13.91 -58.41
N ASP A 374 18.68 -14.41 -59.45
CA ASP A 374 19.02 -15.84 -59.58
C ASP A 374 19.85 -16.36 -58.40
N THR A 375 20.59 -15.46 -57.72
CA THR A 375 21.39 -15.78 -56.54
C THR A 375 20.58 -15.65 -55.24
N VAL A 376 19.64 -14.72 -55.18
CA VAL A 376 18.96 -14.28 -53.94
C VAL A 376 17.53 -14.84 -53.79
N ASP A 377 16.84 -15.10 -54.90
CA ASP A 377 15.47 -15.62 -54.97
C ASP A 377 15.33 -16.66 -56.10
N PRO A 378 15.67 -17.94 -55.83
CA PRO A 378 15.64 -18.96 -56.87
C PRO A 378 14.23 -19.42 -57.30
N ASN A 379 13.16 -19.20 -56.52
CA ASN A 379 11.85 -19.85 -56.78
C ASN A 379 10.58 -19.14 -56.22
N ASP A 380 10.66 -18.01 -55.52
CA ASP A 380 9.57 -17.55 -54.63
C ASP A 380 8.93 -16.23 -55.08
N GLY A 381 9.60 -15.49 -55.98
CA GLY A 381 9.16 -14.19 -56.48
C GLY A 381 9.20 -13.07 -55.42
N ASN A 382 9.79 -13.34 -54.25
CA ASN A 382 9.94 -12.42 -53.14
C ASN A 382 11.21 -12.75 -52.33
N VAL A 383 11.99 -11.73 -52.00
CA VAL A 383 13.21 -11.86 -51.21
C VAL A 383 12.90 -11.74 -49.72
N SER A 384 13.16 -12.78 -48.94
CA SER A 384 13.02 -12.74 -47.47
C SER A 384 14.15 -11.94 -46.81
N LEU A 385 13.94 -11.51 -45.57
CA LEU A 385 14.99 -10.85 -44.78
C LEU A 385 16.25 -11.73 -44.65
N GLN A 386 16.11 -13.05 -44.59
CA GLN A 386 17.24 -13.96 -44.46
C GLN A 386 18.07 -14.04 -45.75
N GLU A 387 17.41 -14.11 -46.91
CA GLU A 387 18.06 -14.11 -48.24
C GLU A 387 18.73 -12.76 -48.54
N TYR A 388 18.03 -11.66 -48.24
CA TYR A 388 18.57 -10.31 -48.34
C TYR A 388 19.83 -10.12 -47.47
N MET A 389 19.76 -10.52 -46.20
CA MET A 389 20.91 -10.41 -45.28
C MET A 389 22.06 -11.29 -45.78
N ALA A 390 21.80 -12.53 -46.22
CA ALA A 390 22.83 -13.41 -46.76
C ALA A 390 23.51 -12.80 -48.00
N PHE A 391 22.75 -12.17 -48.90
CA PHE A 391 23.29 -11.46 -50.05
C PHE A 391 24.17 -10.28 -49.64
N MET A 392 23.67 -9.39 -48.77
CA MET A 392 24.43 -8.23 -48.29
C MET A 392 25.71 -8.65 -47.55
N ILE A 393 25.63 -9.68 -46.71
CA ILE A 393 26.78 -10.27 -46.01
C ILE A 393 27.79 -10.86 -47.01
N SER A 394 27.34 -11.67 -47.97
CA SER A 394 28.22 -12.26 -48.97
C SER A 394 28.93 -11.17 -49.77
N ARG A 395 28.25 -10.08 -50.10
CA ARG A 395 28.82 -9.00 -50.90
C ARG A 395 29.80 -8.13 -50.12
N GLU A 396 29.49 -7.81 -48.86
CA GLU A 396 30.37 -7.03 -47.98
C GLU A 396 31.64 -7.82 -47.62
N THR A 397 31.54 -9.14 -47.52
CA THR A 397 32.67 -10.04 -47.24
C THR A 397 33.44 -10.48 -48.50
N GLU A 398 32.86 -10.39 -49.71
CA GLU A 398 33.47 -10.75 -51.00
C GLU A 398 34.14 -9.57 -51.74
N ASN A 399 34.76 -8.61 -51.05
CA ASN A 399 35.59 -7.61 -51.76
C ASN A 399 36.93 -8.16 -52.27
N VAL A 400 37.16 -9.48 -52.18
CA VAL A 400 38.30 -10.14 -52.82
C VAL A 400 37.87 -11.48 -53.42
N LYS A 401 37.74 -11.55 -54.74
CA LYS A 401 37.17 -12.71 -55.43
C LYS A 401 38.21 -13.66 -56.02
N SER A 402 39.49 -13.26 -56.06
CA SER A 402 40.56 -14.13 -56.53
C SER A 402 41.94 -13.76 -55.98
N SER A 403 42.85 -14.73 -55.95
CA SER A 403 44.27 -14.47 -55.69
C SER A 403 44.85 -13.46 -56.69
N GLU A 404 44.34 -13.43 -57.93
CA GLU A 404 44.80 -12.52 -58.97
C GLU A 404 44.49 -11.04 -58.66
N GLU A 405 43.37 -10.75 -57.99
CA GLU A 405 43.03 -9.39 -57.54
C GLU A 405 43.97 -8.90 -56.42
N ILE A 406 44.27 -9.75 -55.43
CA ILE A 406 45.25 -9.40 -54.39
C ILE A 406 46.66 -9.27 -54.99
N GLU A 407 47.05 -10.19 -55.88
CA GLU A 407 48.33 -10.10 -56.59
C GLU A 407 48.44 -8.79 -57.40
N SER A 408 47.36 -8.38 -58.07
CA SER A 408 47.32 -7.12 -58.80
C SER A 408 47.41 -5.90 -57.88
N ALA A 409 46.78 -5.95 -56.71
CA ALA A 409 46.90 -4.89 -55.70
C ALA A 409 48.34 -4.77 -55.20
N PHE A 410 49.01 -5.90 -54.86
CA PHE A 410 50.43 -5.88 -54.49
C PHE A 410 51.34 -5.42 -55.63
N ARG A 411 51.05 -5.78 -56.89
CA ARG A 411 51.79 -5.25 -58.05
C ARG A 411 51.66 -3.74 -58.16
N ALA A 412 50.49 -3.18 -57.89
CA ALA A 412 50.26 -1.74 -57.88
C ALA A 412 51.04 -1.02 -56.76
N LEU A 413 51.32 -1.71 -55.65
CA LEU A 413 52.18 -1.19 -54.58
C LEU A 413 53.66 -1.18 -54.97
N SER A 414 54.08 -2.07 -55.87
CA SER A 414 55.46 -2.15 -56.35
C SER A 414 55.75 -1.08 -57.40
N ALA A 415 56.82 -0.29 -57.21
CA ALA A 415 57.25 0.65 -58.24
C ALA A 415 57.78 -0.15 -59.45
N GLU A 416 57.23 0.10 -60.65
CA GLU A 416 57.62 -0.53 -61.93
C GLU A 416 57.04 -1.94 -62.21
N ASN A 417 55.90 -2.32 -61.62
CA ASN A 417 55.22 -3.61 -61.89
C ASN A 417 56.15 -4.82 -61.65
N LYS A 418 56.86 -4.80 -60.52
CA LYS A 418 57.78 -5.87 -60.15
C LYS A 418 57.01 -7.09 -59.64
N PRO A 419 57.53 -8.31 -59.83
CA PRO A 419 56.92 -9.53 -59.29
C PRO A 419 57.14 -9.72 -57.78
N TYR A 420 57.57 -8.68 -57.06
CA TYR A 420 57.85 -8.67 -55.62
C TYR A 420 57.53 -7.29 -55.03
N VAL A 421 57.38 -7.21 -53.71
CA VAL A 421 57.19 -5.95 -52.96
C VAL A 421 58.30 -5.76 -51.93
N THR A 422 58.76 -4.54 -51.69
CA THR A 422 59.78 -4.28 -50.65
C THR A 422 59.17 -3.91 -49.30
N LYS A 423 59.98 -4.08 -48.24
CA LYS A 423 59.61 -3.65 -46.89
C LYS A 423 59.18 -2.19 -46.84
N GLU A 424 59.90 -1.31 -47.53
CA GLU A 424 59.59 0.12 -47.59
C GLU A 424 58.27 0.40 -48.32
N GLU A 425 57.99 -0.30 -49.42
CA GLU A 425 56.75 -0.18 -50.19
C GLU A 425 55.53 -0.61 -49.37
N LEU A 426 55.66 -1.65 -48.53
CA LEU A 426 54.59 -2.08 -47.62
C LEU A 426 54.29 -1.04 -46.54
N TYR A 427 55.29 -0.48 -45.85
CA TYR A 427 55.03 0.55 -44.83
C TYR A 427 54.62 1.91 -45.40
N GLN A 428 54.91 2.20 -46.66
CA GLN A 428 54.45 3.43 -47.30
C GLN A 428 52.96 3.39 -47.65
N ASN A 429 52.43 2.21 -47.98
CA ASN A 429 51.07 2.06 -48.51
C ASN A 429 50.09 1.35 -47.56
N LEU A 430 50.59 0.66 -46.52
CA LEU A 430 49.78 -0.04 -45.53
C LEU A 430 50.00 0.53 -44.13
N THR A 431 49.04 0.28 -43.23
CA THR A 431 49.24 0.59 -41.80
C THR A 431 50.34 -0.29 -41.21
N LYS A 432 50.94 0.17 -40.11
CA LYS A 432 52.07 -0.52 -39.48
C LYS A 432 51.76 -1.99 -39.14
N GLU A 433 50.57 -2.25 -38.62
CA GLU A 433 50.13 -3.61 -38.25
C GLU A 433 49.95 -4.51 -39.47
N GLN A 434 49.37 -3.99 -40.56
CA GLN A 434 49.19 -4.73 -41.82
C GLN A 434 50.53 -5.04 -42.50
N ALA A 435 51.47 -4.07 -42.49
CA ALA A 435 52.81 -4.26 -43.03
C ALA A 435 53.62 -5.29 -42.22
N ASP A 436 53.57 -5.23 -40.88
CA ASP A 436 54.21 -6.21 -39.99
C ASP A 436 53.63 -7.62 -40.19
N TYR A 437 52.32 -7.73 -40.41
CA TYR A 437 51.67 -8.99 -40.74
C TYR A 437 52.15 -9.55 -42.09
N CYS A 438 52.20 -8.73 -43.14
CA CYS A 438 52.70 -9.17 -44.45
C CYS A 438 54.16 -9.64 -44.36
N LEU A 439 55.03 -8.91 -43.66
CA LEU A 439 56.45 -9.24 -43.51
C LEU A 439 56.70 -10.54 -42.73
N SER A 440 55.82 -10.88 -41.79
CA SER A 440 55.94 -12.12 -41.01
C SER A 440 55.44 -13.36 -41.75
N HIS A 441 54.61 -13.19 -42.77
CA HIS A 441 53.97 -14.30 -43.49
C HIS A 441 54.44 -14.44 -44.95
N MET A 442 55.02 -13.39 -45.56
CA MET A 442 55.62 -13.47 -46.88
C MET A 442 57.06 -14.00 -46.83
N LYS A 443 57.42 -14.86 -47.79
CA LYS A 443 58.79 -15.34 -47.95
C LYS A 443 59.64 -14.32 -48.73
N PRO A 444 60.96 -14.31 -48.54
CA PRO A 444 61.86 -13.54 -49.38
C PRO A 444 61.75 -13.94 -50.86
N TYR A 445 61.79 -12.96 -51.77
CA TYR A 445 61.72 -13.20 -53.20
C TYR A 445 63.04 -13.77 -53.76
N LEU A 446 62.93 -14.79 -54.62
CA LEU A 446 64.06 -15.43 -55.31
C LEU A 446 64.10 -15.02 -56.79
N ASP A 447 65.27 -14.58 -57.28
CA ASP A 447 65.45 -14.29 -58.71
C ASP A 447 65.44 -15.59 -59.57
N ALA A 448 65.38 -15.47 -60.90
CA ALA A 448 65.41 -16.61 -61.83
C ALA A 448 66.68 -17.48 -61.74
N LYS A 449 67.66 -17.10 -60.92
CA LYS A 449 68.91 -17.83 -60.64
C LYS A 449 68.97 -18.34 -59.20
N GLY A 450 67.88 -18.27 -58.45
CA GLY A 450 67.76 -18.76 -57.07
C GLY A 450 68.47 -17.91 -56.03
N ARG A 451 68.74 -16.63 -56.31
CA ARG A 451 69.36 -15.71 -55.36
C ARG A 451 68.29 -14.88 -54.67
N GLU A 452 68.34 -14.82 -53.34
CA GLU A 452 67.49 -13.96 -52.52
C GLU A 452 67.81 -12.49 -52.76
N LEU A 453 66.77 -11.71 -53.07
CA LEU A 453 66.91 -10.26 -53.17
C LEU A 453 66.69 -9.65 -51.76
N PRO A 454 67.62 -8.84 -51.23
CA PRO A 454 67.47 -8.25 -49.91
C PRO A 454 66.21 -7.37 -49.82
N SER A 455 65.43 -7.52 -48.74
CA SER A 455 64.23 -6.73 -48.44
C SER A 455 63.09 -6.83 -49.47
N ALA A 456 63.11 -7.82 -50.36
CA ALA A 456 62.03 -8.11 -51.31
C ALA A 456 61.26 -9.36 -50.88
N PHE A 457 59.94 -9.30 -51.01
CA PHE A 457 59.02 -10.34 -50.55
C PHE A 457 58.13 -10.81 -51.69
N ASP A 458 57.94 -12.13 -51.76
CA ASP A 458 57.09 -12.78 -52.76
C ASP A 458 55.63 -12.75 -52.33
N PHE A 459 54.88 -11.79 -52.87
CA PHE A 459 53.45 -11.68 -52.62
C PHE A 459 52.63 -12.70 -53.44
N VAL A 460 53.18 -13.30 -54.50
CA VAL A 460 52.48 -14.29 -55.34
C VAL A 460 52.39 -15.63 -54.61
N GLU A 461 53.48 -16.08 -53.99
CA GLU A 461 53.46 -17.28 -53.15
C GLU A 461 52.58 -17.07 -51.91
N PHE A 462 52.67 -15.90 -51.29
CA PHE A 462 51.86 -15.55 -50.11
C PHE A 462 50.35 -15.48 -50.41
N THR A 463 49.96 -14.83 -51.50
CA THR A 463 48.54 -14.79 -51.91
C THR A 463 48.04 -16.19 -52.25
N ARG A 464 48.81 -16.98 -53.00
CA ARG A 464 48.46 -18.38 -53.26
C ARG A 464 48.31 -19.21 -51.98
N SER A 465 49.16 -19.02 -50.98
CA SER A 465 49.01 -19.76 -49.72
C SER A 465 47.78 -19.35 -48.90
N LEU A 466 47.21 -18.17 -49.15
CA LEU A 466 45.97 -17.71 -48.52
C LEU A 466 44.71 -18.21 -49.22
N PHE A 467 44.76 -18.47 -50.54
CA PHE A 467 43.63 -18.97 -51.33
C PHE A 467 43.64 -20.49 -51.56
N VAL A 468 44.67 -21.22 -51.13
CA VAL A 468 44.64 -22.69 -51.11
C VAL A 468 44.02 -23.16 -49.79
N ASN A 469 42.69 -23.24 -49.80
CA ASN A 469 41.87 -24.15 -48.99
C ASN A 469 40.68 -24.62 -49.83
#